data_AF-A0A447TNN1-F1
#
_entry.id   AF-A0A447TNN1-F1
#
_cell.length_a   1.000
_cell.length_b   1.000
_cell.length_c   1.000
_cell.angle_alpha   90.00
_cell.angle_beta   90.00
_cell.angle_gamma   90.00
#
_symmetry.space_group_name_H-M   'P 1'
#
loop_
_entity.id
_entity.type
_entity.pdbx_description
1 polymer ?
#
loop_
_entity_poly.entity_id
_entity_poly.type
_entity_poly.pdbx_seq_one_letter_code
_entity_poly.pdbx_strand_id
1 'polypeptide(L)'
;MQALGQLGYTLLKDYPEQWPEKIAALKTFNWRRNNPDLIKRAMQHGKLSKTNTAIQLTCNALKTALSIPLTPEEQELEAQMVAS
;
A
#
# COMPACT_ATOMS: atom_id res chain seq x y z
N MET A 1 -1.64 5.50 -10.07
CA MET A 1 -0.16 5.55 -10.08
C MET A 1 0.45 6.21 -8.84
N GLN A 2 -0.33 6.80 -7.93
CA GLN A 2 0.23 7.52 -6.77
C GLN A 2 0.74 6.61 -5.63
N ALA A 3 0.09 5.46 -5.36
CA ALA A 3 0.49 4.58 -4.25
C ALA A 3 1.93 4.05 -4.38
N LEU A 4 2.32 3.60 -5.58
CA LEU A 4 3.67 3.14 -5.87
C LEU A 4 4.71 4.27 -5.77
N GLY A 5 4.35 5.49 -6.20
CA GLY A 5 5.23 6.65 -6.07
C GLY A 5 5.46 7.04 -4.61
N GLN A 6 4.41 6.99 -3.79
CA GLN A 6 4.48 7.32 -2.36
C GLN A 6 5.28 6.25 -1.58
N LEU A 7 5.10 4.98 -1.92
CA LEU A 7 5.91 3.88 -1.41
C LEU A 7 7.38 4.03 -1.81
N GLY A 8 7.65 4.30 -3.09
CA GLY A 8 9.02 4.51 -3.59
C GLY A 8 9.71 5.69 -2.92
N TYR A 9 9.01 6.81 -2.72
CA TYR A 9 9.52 7.95 -1.98
C TYR A 9 9.86 7.60 -0.53
N THR A 10 8.97 6.88 0.17
CA THR A 10 9.21 6.43 1.54
C THR A 10 10.43 5.52 1.60
N LEU A 11 10.53 4.56 0.69
CA LEU A 11 11.66 3.64 0.61
C LEU A 11 12.98 4.37 0.39
N LEU A 12 13.03 5.33 -0.53
CA LEU A 12 14.24 6.12 -0.79
C LEU A 12 14.63 7.01 0.39
N LYS A 13 13.64 7.47 1.17
CA LYS A 13 13.85 8.37 2.32
C LYS A 13 14.25 7.63 3.59
N ASP A 14 13.51 6.59 3.97
CA ASP A 14 13.70 5.82 5.21
C ASP A 14 14.68 4.66 5.03
N TYR A 15 14.78 4.09 3.84
CA TYR A 15 15.61 2.91 3.54
C TYR A 15 16.54 3.15 2.33
N PRO A 16 17.38 4.20 2.31
CA PRO A 16 18.19 4.57 1.15
C PRO A 16 19.18 3.49 0.68
N GLU A 17 19.56 2.56 1.56
CA GLU A 17 20.45 1.44 1.21
C GLU A 17 19.67 0.15 0.88
N GLN A 18 18.52 -0.06 1.51
CA GLN A 18 17.72 -1.30 1.40
C GLN A 18 16.48 -1.17 0.50
N TRP A 19 16.18 0.02 -0.03
CA TRP A 19 15.07 0.22 -0.96
C TRP A 19 15.13 -0.68 -2.20
N PRO A 20 16.28 -1.00 -2.83
CA PRO A 20 16.28 -1.85 -4.02
C PRO A 20 15.91 -3.30 -3.67
N GLU A 21 16.24 -3.78 -2.48
CA GLU A 21 15.83 -5.11 -2.00
C GLU A 21 14.35 -5.14 -1.65
N LYS A 22 13.86 -4.11 -0.95
CA LYS A 22 12.43 -3.97 -0.61
C LYS A 22 11.55 -3.83 -1.86
N ILE A 23 11.98 -3.03 -2.84
CA ILE A 23 11.24 -2.92 -4.11
C ILE A 23 11.33 -4.21 -4.94
N ALA A 24 12.43 -4.98 -4.83
CA ALA A 24 12.53 -6.29 -5.46
C ALA A 24 11.57 -7.31 -4.83
N ALA A 25 11.31 -7.24 -3.51
CA ALA A 25 10.30 -8.06 -2.85
C ALA A 25 8.86 -7.78 -3.35
N LEU A 26 8.60 -6.58 -3.90
CA LEU A 26 7.33 -6.33 -4.61
C LEU A 26 7.19 -7.16 -5.89
N LYS A 27 8.27 -7.62 -6.52
CA LYS A 27 8.15 -8.52 -7.68
C LYS A 27 7.56 -9.87 -7.29
N THR A 28 7.85 -10.35 -6.08
CA THR A 28 7.26 -11.57 -5.52
C THR A 28 5.88 -11.34 -4.93
N PHE A 29 5.50 -10.08 -4.70
CA PHE A 29 4.18 -9.73 -4.19
C PHE A 29 3.10 -10.07 -5.22
N ASN A 30 2.00 -10.63 -4.75
CA ASN A 30 0.92 -11.06 -5.61
C ASN A 30 0.11 -9.83 -6.06
N TRP A 31 0.39 -9.34 -7.27
CA TRP A 31 -0.34 -8.22 -7.90
C TRP A 31 -1.64 -8.63 -8.58
N ARG A 32 -2.03 -9.92 -8.49
CA ARG A 32 -3.21 -10.39 -9.19
C ARG A 32 -4.44 -9.61 -8.73
N ARG A 33 -5.33 -9.32 -9.67
CA ARG A 33 -6.66 -8.74 -9.38
C ARG A 33 -7.59 -9.69 -8.61
N ASN A 34 -7.08 -10.82 -8.13
CA ASN A 34 -7.81 -11.77 -7.30
C ASN A 34 -7.30 -11.79 -5.85
N ASN A 35 -6.38 -10.89 -5.48
CA ASN A 35 -6.00 -10.73 -4.07
C ASN A 35 -7.14 -9.99 -3.38
N PRO A 36 -7.96 -10.66 -2.55
CA PRO A 36 -9.12 -10.05 -1.94
C PRO A 36 -8.71 -8.86 -1.07
N ASP A 37 -7.54 -8.92 -0.42
CA ASP A 37 -6.94 -7.82 0.32
C ASP A 37 -6.66 -6.58 -0.54
N LEU A 38 -5.96 -6.76 -1.66
CA LEU A 38 -5.61 -5.64 -2.54
C LEU A 38 -6.85 -5.07 -3.23
N ILE A 39 -7.78 -5.95 -3.62
CA ILE A 39 -9.04 -5.59 -4.25
C ILE A 39 -9.92 -4.81 -3.28
N LYS A 40 -10.08 -5.28 -2.03
CA LYS A 40 -10.88 -4.58 -1.01
C LYS A 40 -10.31 -3.19 -0.69
N ARG A 41 -8.98 -3.03 -0.69
CA ARG A 41 -8.31 -1.75 -0.41
C ARG A 41 -8.32 -0.79 -1.60
N ALA A 42 -8.08 -1.30 -2.82
CA ALA A 42 -8.00 -0.48 -4.03
C ALA A 42 -9.37 -0.25 -4.71
N MET A 43 -10.31 -1.17 -4.56
CA MET A 43 -11.67 -1.11 -5.13
C MET A 43 -12.71 -1.04 -4.02
N GLN A 44 -13.38 0.11 -3.87
CA GLN A 44 -14.65 0.16 -3.16
C GLN A 44 -15.79 -0.10 -4.16
N HIS A 45 -16.70 -1.02 -3.83
CA HIS A 45 -17.90 -1.28 -4.65
C HIS A 45 -17.61 -1.67 -6.12
N GLY A 46 -16.52 -2.40 -6.38
CA GLY A 46 -16.16 -2.86 -7.74
C GLY A 46 -15.75 -1.74 -8.70
N LYS A 47 -15.64 -0.50 -8.22
CA LYS A 47 -15.05 0.63 -8.94
C LYS A 47 -13.74 1.01 -8.28
N LEU A 48 -12.76 1.38 -9.11
CA LEU A 48 -11.54 1.99 -8.60
C LEU A 48 -11.91 3.36 -8.02
N SER A 49 -11.99 3.44 -6.70
CA SER A 49 -12.16 4.71 -6.00
C SER A 49 -10.92 5.56 -6.26
N LYS A 50 -11.09 6.69 -6.95
CA LYS A 50 -10.03 7.70 -7.13
C LYS A 50 -9.80 8.54 -5.87
N THR A 51 -10.38 8.14 -4.74
CA THR A 51 -10.21 8.81 -3.46
C THR A 51 -8.79 8.61 -2.97
N ASN A 52 -8.18 9.66 -2.39
CA ASN A 52 -6.86 9.56 -1.76
C ASN A 52 -6.78 8.40 -0.76
N THR A 53 -7.88 8.12 -0.06
CA THR A 53 -7.99 7.01 0.88
C THR A 53 -7.67 5.65 0.24
N ALA A 54 -8.26 5.30 -0.91
CA ALA A 54 -7.99 4.02 -1.57
C ALA A 54 -6.54 3.90 -2.04
N ILE A 55 -5.94 5.01 -2.48
CA ILE A 55 -4.53 5.09 -2.88
C ILE A 55 -3.63 4.84 -1.66
N GLN A 56 -3.93 5.47 -0.52
CA GLN A 56 -3.20 5.31 0.72
C GLN A 56 -3.35 3.91 1.31
N LEU A 57 -4.57 3.37 1.39
CA LEU A 57 -4.80 1.98 1.83
C LEU A 57 -4.06 0.96 0.96
N THR A 58 -4.00 1.21 -0.36
CA THR A 58 -3.19 0.39 -1.26
C THR A 58 -1.69 0.52 -0.95
N CYS A 59 -1.20 1.73 -0.65
CA CYS A 59 0.17 1.94 -0.20
C CYS A 59 0.46 1.19 1.11
N ASN A 60 -0.47 1.25 2.07
CA ASN A 60 -0.35 0.60 3.37
C ASN A 60 -0.27 -0.92 3.22
N ALA A 61 -1.10 -1.51 2.37
CA ALA A 61 -1.04 -2.94 2.04
C ALA A 61 0.35 -3.37 1.57
N LEU A 62 0.95 -2.57 0.68
CA LEU A 62 2.28 -2.83 0.13
C LEU A 62 3.34 -2.68 1.20
N LYS A 63 3.25 -1.65 2.04
CA LYS A 63 4.15 -1.46 3.19
C LYS A 63 4.09 -2.67 4.13
N THR A 64 2.90 -3.09 4.54
CA THR A 64 2.70 -4.27 5.39
C THR A 64 3.26 -5.54 4.73
N ALA A 65 3.01 -5.75 3.44
CA ALA A 65 3.55 -6.89 2.70
C ALA A 65 5.08 -6.89 2.60
N LEU A 66 5.70 -5.71 2.62
CA LEU A 66 7.15 -5.52 2.65
C LEU A 66 7.73 -5.47 4.07
N SER A 67 6.92 -5.76 5.09
CA SER A 67 7.29 -5.59 6.51
C SER A 67 7.83 -4.19 6.82
N ILE A 68 7.25 -3.17 6.21
CA ILE A 68 7.52 -1.76 6.47
C ILE A 68 6.47 -1.27 7.47
N PRO A 69 6.89 -0.64 8.58
CA PRO A 69 5.95 -0.08 9.53
C PRO A 69 5.13 1.04 8.87
N LEU A 70 3.84 1.07 9.18
CA LEU A 70 2.93 2.14 8.79
C LEU A 70 3.11 3.33 9.72
N THR A 71 2.97 4.54 9.20
CA THR A 71 2.89 5.74 10.04
C THR A 71 1.58 5.75 10.84
N PRO A 72 1.49 6.49 11.95
CA PRO A 72 0.25 6.62 12.72
C PRO A 72 -0.94 7.05 11.83
N GLU A 73 -0.75 8.01 10.94
CA GLU A 73 -1.77 8.46 9.98
C GLU A 73 -2.26 7.30 9.08
N GLU A 74 -1.35 6.44 8.63
CA GLU A 74 -1.67 5.28 7.80
C GLU A 74 -2.42 4.19 8.57
N GLN A 75 -2.05 3.98 9.84
CA GLN A 75 -2.74 3.05 10.73
C GLN A 75 -4.15 3.52 11.06
N GLU A 76 -4.34 4.82 11.33
CA GLU A 76 -5.64 5.43 11.54
C GLU A 76 -6.53 5.28 10.30
N LEU A 77 -5.96 5.41 9.10
CA LEU A 77 -6.68 5.21 7.85
C LEU A 77 -7.13 3.75 7.66
N GLU A 78 -6.26 2.78 7.94
CA GLU A 78 -6.60 1.35 7.92
C GLU A 78 -7.68 1.01 8.97
N ALA A 79 -7.60 1.58 10.16
CA ALA A 79 -8.60 1.39 11.22
C ALA A 79 -9.98 1.93 10.80
N GLN A 80 -10.03 3.08 10.14
CA GLN A 80 -11.28 3.65 9.59
C GLN A 80 -11.89 2.76 8.50
N MET A 81 -11.07 2.13 7.66
CA MET A 81 -11.53 1.18 6.65
C MET A 81 -12.16 -0.07 7.28
N VAL A 82 -11.53 -0.65 8.31
CA VAL A 82 -12.05 -1.85 9.00
C VAL A 82 -13.35 -1.57 9.75
N ALA A 83 -13.53 -0.34 10.23
CA ALA A 83 -14.72 0.07 10.96
C ALA A 83 -15.95 0.40 10.07
N SER A 84 -15.79 0.41 8.74
CA SER A 84 -16.84 0.82 7.78
C SER A 84 -17.58 -0.34 7.13
#